data_AF-A0A953X454-F1
#
_entry.id   AF-A0A953X454-F1
#
_cell.length_a   1.000
_cell.length_b   1.000
_cell.length_c   1.000
_cell.angle_alpha   90.00
_cell.angle_beta   90.00
_cell.angle_gamma   90.00
#
_symmetry.space_group_name_H-M   'P 1'
#
loop_
_entity.id
_entity.type
_entity.pdbx_description
1 polymer ?
#
loop_
_entity_poly.entity_id
_entity_poly.type
_entity_poly.pdbx_seq_one_letter_code
_entity_poly.pdbx_strand_id
1 'polypeptide(L)' 'SKHLAILKQAGLVHDRHEGRQTHYRADPGALRPLVDWTREMTEFWRGRFDALEELLNRMDQ' A
#
# COMPACT_ATOMS: atom_id res chain seq x y z
N SER A 1 -1.77 11.73 22.66
CA SER A 1 -2.35 10.78 21.68
C SER A 1 -2.30 11.36 20.26
N LYS A 2 -1.10 11.56 19.69
CA LYS A 2 -0.96 12.16 18.34
C LYS A 2 -1.08 11.11 17.22
N HIS A 3 -0.50 9.93 17.44
CA HIS A 3 -0.48 8.86 16.43
C HIS A 3 -1.88 8.29 16.16
N LEU A 4 -2.69 8.02 17.19
CA LEU A 4 -4.05 7.51 17.00
C LEU A 4 -4.95 8.50 16.23
N ALA A 5 -4.76 9.81 16.43
CA ALA A 5 -5.50 10.82 15.68
C ALA A 5 -5.15 10.78 14.18
N ILE A 6 -3.86 10.70 13.85
CA ILE A 6 -3.38 10.60 12.46
C ILE A 6 -3.85 9.28 11.83
N LEU A 7 -3.74 8.17 12.55
CA LEU A 7 -4.18 6.85 12.06
C LEU A 7 -5.70 6.83 11.80
N LYS A 8 -6.49 7.46 12.68
CA LYS A 8 -7.94 7.57 12.49
C LYS A 8 -8.28 8.44 11.28
N GLN A 9 -7.61 9.58 11.11
CA GLN A 9 -7.78 10.45 9.93
C GLN A 9 -7.41 9.74 8.63
N ALA A 10 -6.39 8.89 8.65
CA ALA A 10 -5.99 8.07 7.52
C ALA A 10 -6.89 6.83 7.30
N GLY A 11 -7.90 6.59 8.15
CA GLY A 11 -8.78 5.43 8.08
C GLY A 11 -8.13 4.10 8.48
N LEU A 12 -6.94 4.13 9.08
CA LEU A 12 -6.17 2.93 9.45
C LEU A 12 -6.62 2.30 10.78
N VAL A 13 -7.41 3.02 11.57
CA VAL A 13 -7.98 2.54 12.82
C VAL A 13 -9.43 3.01 12.97
N HIS A 14 -10.25 2.18 13.62
CA HIS A 14 -11.61 2.51 14.06
C HIS A 14 -11.63 2.74 15.56
N ASP A 15 -12.44 3.68 16.01
CA ASP A 15 -12.67 3.92 17.44
C ASP A 15 -14.07 3.53 17.89
N ARG A 16 -14.15 3.07 19.14
CA ARG A 16 -15.40 2.78 19.83
C ARG A 16 -15.38 3.40 21.21
N HIS A 17 -16.33 4.29 21.49
CA HIS A 17 -16.50 4.87 22.82
C HIS A 17 -17.24 3.93 23.76
N GLU A 18 -16.71 3.75 24.97
CA GLU A 18 -17.29 2.94 26.03
C GLU A 18 -17.16 3.72 27.35
N GLY A 19 -18.19 4.55 27.62
CA GLY A 19 -18.19 5.49 28.73
C GLY A 19 -17.03 6.50 28.62
N ARG A 20 -16.11 6.48 29.59
CA ARG A 20 -14.92 7.35 29.62
C ARG A 20 -13.73 6.77 28.84
N GLN A 21 -13.85 5.56 28.33
CA GLN A 21 -12.80 4.87 27.58
C GLN A 21 -13.07 4.96 26.08
N THR A 22 -12.01 5.02 25.28
CA THR A 22 -12.08 4.92 23.82
C THR A 22 -11.17 3.80 23.38
N HIS A 23 -11.75 2.77 22.78
CA HIS A 23 -11.05 1.60 22.28
C HIS A 23 -10.73 1.81 20.80
N TYR A 24 -9.49 1.55 20.41
CA TYR A 24 -9.05 1.62 19.02
C TYR A 24 -8.75 0.22 18.49
N ARG A 25 -9.14 -0.06 17.26
CA ARG A 25 -8.80 -1.28 16.54
C ARG A 25 -8.21 -0.93 15.18
N ALA A 26 -7.10 -1.55 14.83
CA ALA A 26 -6.52 -1.40 13.49
C ALA A 26 -7.41 -2.04 12.43
N ASP A 27 -7.46 -1.44 11.25
CA ASP A 27 -8.09 -1.97 10.06
C ASP A 27 -7.02 -2.38 9.04
N PRO A 28 -6.65 -3.67 8.97
CA PRO A 28 -5.68 -4.14 7.97
C PRO A 28 -6.16 -3.91 6.53
N GLY A 29 -7.48 -3.87 6.30
CA GLY A 29 -8.09 -3.64 5.00
C GLY A 29 -7.83 -2.22 4.47
N ALA A 30 -7.60 -1.25 5.35
CA ALA A 30 -7.33 0.13 4.97
C ALA A 30 -6.00 0.31 4.21
N LEU A 31 -5.07 -0.65 4.30
CA LEU A 31 -3.83 -0.66 3.52
C LEU A 31 -3.99 -1.24 2.11
N ARG A 32 -5.16 -1.80 1.78
CA ARG A 32 -5.39 -2.46 0.49
C ARG A 32 -5.09 -1.58 -0.73
N PRO A 33 -5.48 -0.28 -0.78
CA PRO A 33 -5.13 0.58 -1.92
C PRO A 33 -3.62 0.69 -2.17
N LEU A 34 -2.81 0.73 -1.10
CA LEU A 34 -1.35 0.76 -1.21
C LEU A 34 -0.80 -0.55 -1.76
N VAL A 35 -1.34 -1.69 -1.29
CA VAL A 35 -0.94 -3.02 -1.76
C VAL A 35 -1.31 -3.21 -3.23
N ASP A 36 -2.51 -2.80 -3.62
CA ASP A 36 -2.99 -2.90 -5.00
C ASP A 36 -2.14 -2.03 -5.93
N TRP A 37 -1.86 -0.78 -5.56
CA TRP A 37 -0.96 0.09 -6.31
C TRP A 37 0.45 -0.49 -6.45
N THR A 38 1.00 -1.06 -5.38
CA THR A 38 2.34 -1.68 -5.41
C THR A 38 2.39 -2.85 -6.39
N ARG A 39 1.32 -3.64 -6.47
CA ARG A 39 1.19 -4.75 -7.42
C ARG A 39 1.17 -4.23 -8.86
N GLU A 40 0.36 -3.22 -9.15
CA GLU A 40 0.30 -2.60 -10.48
C GLU A 40 1.66 -2.06 -10.92
N MET A 41 2.38 -1.37 -10.03
CA MET A 41 3.72 -0.86 -10.33
C MET A 41 4.74 -1.97 -10.57
N THR A 42 4.63 -3.07 -9.83
CA THR A 42 5.51 -4.23 -10.02
C THR A 42 5.35 -4.84 -11.40
N GLU A 43 4.11 -5.07 -11.84
CA GLU A 43 3.84 -5.63 -13.17
C GLU A 43 4.25 -4.68 -14.30
N PHE A 44 4.03 -3.39 -14.11
CA PHE A 44 4.46 -2.36 -15.04
C PHE A 44 5.98 -2.33 -15.24
N TRP A 45 6.75 -2.39 -14.16
CA TRP A 45 8.20 -2.40 -14.25
C TRP A 45 8.75 -3.71 -14.79
N ARG A 46 8.10 -4.85 -14.46
CA ARG A 46 8.44 -6.16 -15.04
C ARG A 46 8.43 -6.10 -16.57
N GLY A 47 7.32 -5.65 -17.16
CA GLY A 47 7.23 -5.54 -18.62
C GLY A 47 8.25 -4.59 -19.25
N ARG A 48 8.69 -3.55 -18.52
CA ARG A 48 9.77 -2.67 -19.00
C ARG A 48 11.14 -3.32 -18.97
N PHE A 49 11.41 -4.12 -17.94
CA PHE A 49 12.66 -4.88 -17.87
C PHE A 49 12.70 -5.97 -18.95
N ASP A 50 11.59 -6.65 -19.21
CA ASP A 50 11.48 -7.63 -20.30
C ASP A 50 11.78 -6.97 -21.66
N ALA A 51 11.19 -5.81 -21.94
CA ALA A 51 11.45 -5.07 -23.18
C ALA A 51 12.90 -4.56 -23.30
N LEU A 52 13.53 -4.20 -22.17
CA LEU A 52 14.93 -3.82 -22.13
C LEU A 52 15.85 -5.01 -22.43
N GLU A 53 15.55 -6.18 -21.85
CA GLU A 53 16.27 -7.43 -22.11
C GLU A 53 16.18 -7.83 -23.59
N GLU A 54 14.99 -7.74 -24.20
CA GLU A 54 14.81 -7.97 -25.64
C GLU A 54 15.59 -6.99 -26.52
N LEU A 55 15.71 -5.72 -26.11
CA LEU A 55 16.51 -4.73 -26.83
C LEU A 55 18.00 -5.08 -26.78
N LEU A 56 18.51 -5.40 -25.58
CA LEU A 56 19.92 -5.75 -25.39
C LEU A 56 20.30 -7.02 -26.17
N ASN A 57 19.48 -8.07 -26.10
CA ASN A 57 19.72 -9.32 -26.83
C ASN A 57 19.77 -9.14 -28.36
N ARG A 58 19.04 -8.16 -28.92
CA ARG A 58 19.10 -7.84 -30.36
C ARG A 58 20.35 -7.06 -30.75
N MET A 59 20.96 -6.32 -29.83
CA MET A 59 22.18 -5.54 -30.09
C MET A 59 23.44 -6.40 -30.00
N ASP A 60 23.39 -7.49 -29.23
CA ASP A 60 24.50 -8.44 -29.08
C ASP A 60 24.59 -9.48 -30.23
N GLN A 61 23.64 -9.47 -31.17
CA GLN A 61 23.66 -10.24 -32.43
C GLN A 61 24.18 -9.41 -33.60
#